data_AF-A0AA36UJ81-F1
#
_entry.id   AF-A0AA36UJ81-F1
#
_cell.length_a   1.000
_cell.length_b   1.000
_cell.length_c   1.000
_cell.angle_alpha   90.00
_cell.angle_beta   90.00
_cell.angle_gamma   90.00
#
_symmetry.space_group_name_H-M   'P 1'
#
loop_
_entity.id
_entity.type
_entity.pdbx_description
1 polymer ?
#
loop_
_entity_poly.entity_id
_entity_poly.type
_entity_poly.pdbx_seq_one_letter_code
_entity_poly.pdbx_strand_id
1 'polypeptide(L)'
;MTRKEAIKFLSEYQINAISKSEKMNILLDFWYSYESDPEYLNKELISYLSTHDFDDIEFYSDFFDPVVILGLKHKNSILNNKFLAKNVSIIRSAEIKVVGDEIDQKVKCPCCYFYTLSSKSNYDVCAICYWEDDGSHEEQYSVANQNSLSAYRKNFFLKQDKTQLEEKYIFSKP
;
A
#
# COMPACT_ATOMS: atom_id res chain seq x y z
N MET A 1 -15.85 -14.31 -2.13
CA MET A 1 -16.04 -12.89 -1.74
C MET A 1 -15.38 -12.00 -2.77
N THR A 2 -15.86 -10.78 -2.92
CA THR A 2 -15.23 -9.80 -3.81
C THR A 2 -13.86 -9.37 -3.28
N ARG A 3 -12.98 -8.90 -4.16
CA ARG A 3 -11.67 -8.35 -3.80
C ARG A 3 -11.77 -7.19 -2.83
N LYS A 4 -12.72 -6.26 -3.04
CA LYS A 4 -12.96 -5.12 -2.15
C LYS A 4 -13.37 -5.57 -0.73
N GLU A 5 -14.25 -6.57 -0.62
CA GLU A 5 -14.62 -7.16 0.67
C GLU A 5 -13.43 -7.86 1.35
N ALA A 6 -12.60 -8.58 0.59
CA ALA A 6 -11.43 -9.27 1.13
C ALA A 6 -10.38 -8.30 1.68
N ILE A 7 -10.08 -7.22 0.95
CA ILE A 7 -9.16 -6.16 1.38
C ILE A 7 -9.70 -5.50 2.65
N LYS A 8 -10.98 -5.10 2.65
CA LYS A 8 -11.62 -4.49 3.82
C LYS A 8 -11.51 -5.40 5.05
N PHE A 9 -11.90 -6.66 4.92
CA PHE A 9 -11.85 -7.63 6.00
C PHE A 9 -10.42 -7.83 6.54
N LEU A 10 -9.44 -7.98 5.65
CA LEU A 10 -8.04 -8.16 6.06
C LEU A 10 -7.52 -6.93 6.80
N SER A 11 -7.82 -5.72 6.32
CA SER A 11 -7.41 -4.47 6.96
C SER A 11 -8.03 -4.28 8.35
N GLU A 12 -9.33 -4.57 8.50
CA GLU A 12 -10.04 -4.53 9.79
C GLU A 12 -9.53 -5.59 10.78
N TYR A 13 -9.04 -6.72 10.29
CA TYR A 13 -8.37 -7.70 11.14
C TYR A 13 -6.96 -7.22 11.56
N GLN A 14 -6.19 -6.70 10.60
CA GLN A 14 -4.79 -6.29 10.82
C GLN A 14 -4.62 -5.17 11.84
N ILE A 15 -5.54 -4.21 11.91
CA ILE A 15 -5.42 -3.11 12.87
C ILE A 15 -5.34 -3.58 14.33
N ASN A 16 -5.96 -4.72 14.65
CA ASN A 16 -5.90 -5.33 15.98
C ASN A 16 -4.64 -6.18 16.21
N ALA A 17 -3.87 -6.46 15.15
CA ALA A 17 -2.68 -7.31 15.18
C ALA A 17 -1.37 -6.50 15.15
N ILE A 18 -1.41 -5.24 14.72
CA ILE A 18 -0.24 -4.36 14.65
C ILE A 18 -0.09 -3.52 15.91
N SER A 19 1.16 -3.16 16.24
CA SER A 19 1.49 -2.33 17.39
C SER A 19 1.02 -0.88 17.23
N LYS A 20 0.90 -0.15 18.35
CA LYS A 20 0.59 1.28 18.32
C LYS A 20 1.63 2.10 17.52
N SER A 21 2.90 1.68 17.53
CA SER A 21 3.95 2.35 16.73
C SER A 21 3.73 2.13 15.23
N GLU A 22 3.33 0.93 14.80
CA GLU A 22 2.97 0.68 13.40
C GLU A 22 1.71 1.44 13.00
N LYS A 23 0.69 1.49 13.87
CA LYS A 23 -0.49 2.32 13.66
C LYS A 23 -0.11 3.80 13.49
N MET A 24 0.78 4.32 14.33
CA MET A 24 1.28 5.69 14.25
C MET A 24 1.98 5.96 12.91
N ASN A 25 2.87 5.08 12.46
CA ASN A 25 3.53 5.26 11.15
C ASN A 25 2.52 5.31 9.99
N ILE A 26 1.49 4.46 10.03
CA ILE A 26 0.42 4.47 9.02
C ILE A 26 -0.41 5.76 9.12
N LEU A 27 -0.70 6.23 10.33
CA LEU A 27 -1.40 7.50 10.52
C LEU A 27 -0.64 8.66 9.90
N LEU A 28 0.68 8.74 10.12
CA LEU A 28 1.54 9.76 9.53
C LEU A 28 1.56 9.68 7.99
N ASP A 29 1.73 8.48 7.43
CA ASP A 29 1.72 8.25 5.97
C ASP A 29 0.39 8.70 5.31
N PHE A 30 -0.72 8.65 6.05
CA PHE A 30 -2.08 8.86 5.53
C PHE A 30 -2.81 10.05 6.19
N TRP A 31 -2.08 10.96 6.86
CA TRP A 31 -2.68 12.08 7.59
C TRP A 31 -3.63 12.92 6.73
N TYR A 32 -3.19 13.26 5.52
CA TYR A 32 -3.92 14.10 4.56
C TYR A 32 -4.96 13.34 3.71
N SER A 33 -5.23 12.06 4.02
CA SER A 33 -6.21 11.27 3.27
C SER A 33 -7.65 11.79 3.35
N TYR A 34 -7.95 12.70 4.29
CA TYR A 34 -9.25 13.37 4.36
C TYR A 34 -9.54 14.27 3.14
N GLU A 35 -8.50 14.71 2.41
CA GLU A 35 -8.67 15.52 1.20
C GLU A 35 -9.07 14.66 -0.01
N SER A 36 -8.55 13.42 -0.11
CA SER A 36 -8.79 12.52 -1.23
C SER A 36 -9.98 11.58 -1.00
N ASP A 37 -10.17 11.11 0.24
CA ASP A 37 -11.07 10.00 0.60
C ASP A 37 -11.99 10.34 1.81
N PRO A 38 -12.65 11.51 1.83
CA PRO A 38 -13.40 11.97 3.01
C PRO A 38 -14.57 11.05 3.38
N GLU A 39 -15.14 10.32 2.42
CA GLU A 39 -16.30 9.44 2.64
C GLU A 39 -16.01 8.26 3.59
N TYR A 40 -14.74 7.91 3.78
CA TYR A 40 -14.32 6.84 4.68
C TYR A 40 -14.09 7.30 6.13
N LEU A 41 -14.14 8.61 6.39
CA LEU A 41 -13.87 9.20 7.70
C LEU A 41 -15.13 9.85 8.27
N ASN A 42 -15.28 9.82 9.59
CA ASN A 42 -16.38 10.52 10.25
C ASN A 42 -16.07 12.03 10.34
N LYS A 43 -17.11 12.85 10.48
CA LYS A 43 -16.99 14.33 10.46
C LYS A 43 -16.10 14.89 11.57
N GLU A 44 -16.11 14.27 12.76
CA GLU A 44 -15.29 14.70 13.89
C GLU A 44 -13.80 14.46 13.60
N LEU A 45 -13.47 13.29 13.08
CA LEU A 45 -12.10 12.96 12.67
C LEU A 45 -11.61 13.84 11.51
N ILE A 46 -12.45 14.09 10.50
CA ILE A 46 -12.09 15.02 9.41
C ILE A 46 -11.80 16.42 9.97
N SER A 47 -12.69 16.92 10.85
CA SER A 47 -12.47 18.21 11.49
C SER A 47 -11.13 18.25 12.21
N TYR A 48 -10.81 17.21 12.99
CA TYR A 48 -9.55 17.12 13.71
C TYR A 48 -8.34 17.16 12.75
N LEU A 49 -8.31 16.29 11.74
CA LEU A 49 -7.20 16.19 10.79
C LEU A 49 -6.99 17.49 9.98
N SER A 50 -8.07 18.22 9.70
CA SER A 50 -8.02 19.48 8.94
C SER A 50 -7.57 20.69 9.76
N THR A 51 -7.57 20.60 11.10
CA THR A 51 -7.24 21.73 11.99
C THR A 51 -6.00 21.51 12.85
N HIS A 52 -5.34 20.36 12.73
CA HIS A 52 -4.15 20.00 13.50
C HIS A 52 -3.05 19.49 12.58
N ASP A 53 -1.82 19.54 13.07
CA ASP A 53 -0.67 18.93 12.41
C ASP A 53 -0.41 17.53 13.00
N PHE A 54 0.24 16.66 12.24
CA PHE A 54 0.67 15.36 12.74
C PHE A 54 1.70 15.50 13.86
N ASP A 55 2.47 16.60 13.86
CA ASP A 55 3.43 16.95 14.92
C ASP A 55 2.77 17.18 16.28
N ASP A 56 1.46 17.45 16.32
CA ASP A 56 0.70 17.65 17.57
C ASP A 56 0.42 16.32 18.32
N ILE A 57 0.68 15.17 17.70
CA ILE A 57 0.37 13.85 18.28
C ILE A 57 1.59 13.23 18.95
N GLU A 58 1.57 13.22 20.29
CA GLU A 58 2.57 12.50 21.08
C GLU A 58 2.29 10.99 21.18
N PHE A 59 1.02 10.59 21.22
CA PHE A 59 0.60 9.20 21.43
C PHE A 59 -0.56 8.78 20.53
N TYR A 60 -0.50 7.54 20.05
CA TYR A 60 -1.57 6.96 19.27
C TYR A 60 -2.85 6.73 20.10
N SER A 61 -3.99 7.16 19.55
CA SER A 61 -5.34 6.92 20.03
C SER A 61 -6.15 6.17 18.98
N ASP A 62 -7.01 5.24 19.39
CA ASP A 62 -7.89 4.50 18.47
C ASP A 62 -8.93 5.42 17.79
N PHE A 63 -9.04 6.69 18.21
CA PHE A 63 -9.72 7.74 17.44
C PHE A 63 -9.23 7.82 15.98
N PHE A 64 -7.95 7.53 15.74
CA PHE A 64 -7.33 7.53 14.41
C PHE A 64 -7.42 6.20 13.66
N ASP A 65 -8.06 5.17 14.24
CA ASP A 65 -8.21 3.86 13.61
C ASP A 65 -8.81 3.92 12.19
N PRO A 66 -9.79 4.80 11.87
CA PRO A 66 -10.30 4.91 10.50
C PRO A 66 -9.23 5.29 9.46
N VAL A 67 -8.30 6.18 9.80
CA VAL A 67 -7.17 6.55 8.91
C VAL A 67 -6.21 5.37 8.75
N VAL A 68 -5.93 4.67 9.85
CA VAL A 68 -5.08 3.48 9.81
C VAL A 68 -5.69 2.36 8.98
N ILE A 69 -7.01 2.12 9.09
CA ILE A 69 -7.74 1.16 8.25
C ILE A 69 -7.67 1.59 6.78
N LEU A 70 -7.82 2.87 6.48
CA LEU A 70 -7.67 3.40 5.12
C LEU A 70 -6.27 3.12 4.56
N GLY A 71 -5.22 3.43 5.33
CA GLY A 71 -3.84 3.13 4.96
C GLY A 71 -3.57 1.64 4.78
N LEU A 72 -4.12 0.78 5.65
CA LEU A 72 -4.05 -0.67 5.49
C LEU A 72 -4.79 -1.15 4.23
N LYS A 73 -5.95 -0.58 3.90
CA LYS A 73 -6.66 -0.90 2.65
C LYS A 73 -5.82 -0.52 1.43
N HIS A 74 -5.17 0.65 1.45
CA HIS A 74 -4.26 1.08 0.40
C HIS A 74 -3.07 0.12 0.26
N LYS A 75 -2.40 -0.20 1.38
CA LYS A 75 -1.26 -1.15 1.41
C LYS A 75 -1.67 -2.58 0.98
N ASN A 76 -2.88 -3.03 1.30
CA ASN A 76 -3.40 -4.34 0.87
C ASN A 76 -3.88 -4.36 -0.58
N SER A 77 -4.10 -3.20 -1.21
CA SER A 77 -4.62 -3.11 -2.59
C SER A 77 -3.66 -3.65 -3.65
N ILE A 78 -2.36 -3.79 -3.31
CA ILE A 78 -1.32 -4.32 -4.20
C ILE A 78 -1.12 -5.85 -4.06
N LEU A 79 -1.85 -6.51 -3.16
CA LEU A 79 -1.78 -7.97 -2.96
C LEU A 79 -2.58 -8.69 -4.03
N ASN A 80 -2.08 -9.78 -4.58
CA ASN A 80 -2.86 -10.57 -5.54
C ASN A 80 -4.03 -11.31 -4.84
N ASN A 81 -5.06 -11.68 -5.61
CA ASN A 81 -6.26 -12.35 -5.12
C ASN A 81 -5.93 -13.70 -4.47
N LYS A 82 -4.92 -14.42 -4.96
CA LYS A 82 -4.48 -15.69 -4.38
C LYS A 82 -3.94 -15.49 -2.96
N PHE A 83 -3.12 -14.47 -2.75
CA PHE A 83 -2.56 -14.13 -1.44
C PHE A 83 -3.63 -13.62 -0.48
N LEU A 84 -4.54 -12.75 -0.94
CA LEU A 84 -5.71 -12.32 -0.16
C LEU A 84 -6.56 -13.53 0.25
N ALA A 85 -6.91 -14.41 -0.69
CA ALA A 85 -7.69 -15.62 -0.45
C ALA A 85 -7.05 -16.51 0.62
N LYS A 86 -5.74 -16.75 0.54
CA LYS A 86 -4.99 -17.52 1.54
C LYS A 86 -5.12 -16.90 2.94
N ASN A 87 -4.86 -15.61 3.09
CA ASN A 87 -4.88 -14.94 4.38
C ASN A 87 -6.30 -14.90 4.98
N VAL A 88 -7.30 -14.54 4.18
CA VAL A 88 -8.69 -14.48 4.65
C VAL A 88 -9.20 -15.88 5.00
N SER A 89 -8.81 -16.92 4.25
CA SER A 89 -9.20 -18.29 4.55
C SER A 89 -8.67 -18.77 5.91
N ILE A 90 -7.41 -18.42 6.22
CA ILE A 90 -6.78 -18.74 7.51
C ILE A 90 -7.54 -18.03 8.64
N ILE A 91 -7.81 -16.73 8.51
CA ILE A 91 -8.46 -15.94 9.56
C ILE A 91 -9.89 -16.41 9.81
N ARG A 92 -10.65 -16.76 8.76
CA ARG A 92 -12.04 -17.21 8.88
C ARG A 92 -12.18 -18.70 9.18
N SER A 93 -11.07 -19.44 9.21
CA SER A 93 -11.08 -20.91 9.30
C SER A 93 -12.02 -21.56 8.27
N ALA A 94 -12.05 -21.03 7.05
CA ALA A 94 -12.94 -21.46 5.98
C ALA A 94 -12.27 -21.26 4.62
N GLU A 95 -12.58 -22.10 3.63
CA GLU A 95 -12.08 -21.90 2.27
C GLU A 95 -12.75 -20.68 1.63
N ILE A 96 -11.96 -19.65 1.33
CA ILE A 96 -12.44 -18.40 0.73
C ILE A 96 -11.78 -18.20 -0.64
N LYS A 97 -12.61 -18.06 -1.67
CA LYS A 97 -12.19 -17.57 -2.99
C LYS A 97 -12.37 -16.06 -3.06
N VAL A 98 -11.37 -15.36 -3.58
CA VAL A 98 -11.39 -13.91 -3.83
C VAL A 98 -11.45 -13.67 -5.34
N VAL A 99 -12.41 -12.85 -5.78
CA VAL A 99 -12.64 -12.53 -7.19
C VAL A 99 -12.75 -11.03 -7.42
N GLY A 100 -12.34 -10.57 -8.59
CA GLY A 100 -12.33 -9.14 -8.99
C GLY A 100 -11.05 -8.77 -9.72
N ASP A 101 -11.04 -7.62 -10.38
CA ASP A 101 -9.85 -7.09 -11.06
C ASP A 101 -8.75 -6.78 -10.04
N GLU A 102 -7.58 -7.38 -10.24
CA GLU A 102 -6.41 -7.15 -9.40
C GLU A 102 -5.76 -5.80 -9.70
N ILE A 103 -5.70 -5.44 -10.99
CA ILE A 103 -4.95 -4.28 -11.45
C ILE A 103 -5.67 -3.00 -11.01
N ASP A 104 -6.98 -2.89 -11.21
CA ASP A 104 -7.80 -1.77 -10.74
C ASP A 104 -7.13 -0.42 -11.05
N GLN A 105 -6.82 -0.23 -12.34
CA GLN A 105 -6.13 0.93 -12.92
C GLN A 105 -4.67 1.17 -12.49
N LYS A 106 -4.08 0.31 -11.65
CA LYS A 106 -2.68 0.44 -11.23
C LYS A 106 -1.73 0.37 -12.41
N VAL A 107 -0.62 1.08 -12.27
CA VAL A 107 0.50 1.07 -13.20
C VAL A 107 1.64 0.23 -12.62
N LYS A 108 2.31 -0.46 -13.54
CA LYS A 108 3.48 -1.29 -13.25
C LYS A 108 4.66 -0.40 -12.89
N CYS A 109 5.26 -0.61 -11.73
CA CYS A 109 6.49 0.08 -11.34
C CYS A 109 7.60 -0.20 -12.36
N PRO A 110 8.28 0.82 -12.89
CA PRO A 110 9.35 0.63 -13.87
C PRO A 110 10.53 -0.13 -13.27
N CYS A 111 10.76 -0.05 -11.96
CA CYS A 111 11.85 -0.75 -11.28
C CYS A 111 11.51 -2.22 -11.02
N CYS A 112 10.55 -2.52 -10.16
CA CYS A 112 10.29 -3.90 -9.72
C CYS A 112 9.29 -4.69 -10.58
N TYR A 113 8.61 -4.02 -11.52
CA TYR A 113 7.61 -4.62 -12.41
C TYR A 113 6.34 -5.17 -11.74
N PHE A 114 6.04 -4.77 -10.50
CA PHE A 114 4.76 -5.08 -9.85
C PHE A 114 3.78 -3.91 -10.02
N TYR A 115 2.47 -4.20 -9.95
CA TYR A 115 1.43 -3.17 -10.04
C TYR A 115 1.23 -2.49 -8.69
N THR A 116 1.84 -1.32 -8.54
CA THR A 116 1.85 -0.57 -7.26
C THR A 116 1.56 0.91 -7.40
N LEU A 117 1.73 1.48 -8.60
CA LEU A 117 1.62 2.93 -8.81
C LEU A 117 0.18 3.28 -9.20
N SER A 118 -0.26 4.48 -8.85
CA SER A 118 -1.56 5.02 -9.28
C SER A 118 -1.48 5.55 -10.71
N SER A 119 -0.33 6.08 -11.12
CA SER A 119 -0.08 6.62 -12.45
C SER A 119 1.40 6.51 -12.84
N LYS A 120 1.72 6.79 -14.10
CA LYS A 120 3.08 6.70 -14.64
C LYS A 120 3.77 8.06 -14.56
N SER A 121 5.02 8.08 -14.12
CA SER A 121 5.90 9.25 -14.11
C SER A 121 5.30 10.45 -13.36
N ASN A 122 4.64 10.17 -12.24
CA ASN A 122 3.93 11.16 -11.42
C ASN A 122 4.43 11.19 -9.98
N TYR A 123 5.70 10.83 -9.76
CA TYR A 123 6.36 10.86 -8.45
C TYR A 123 5.77 9.89 -7.41
N ASP A 124 4.95 8.94 -7.83
CA ASP A 124 4.48 7.86 -6.96
C ASP A 124 5.65 6.99 -6.49
N VAL A 125 5.70 6.70 -5.20
CA VAL A 125 6.71 5.80 -4.62
C VAL A 125 6.18 4.37 -4.59
N CYS A 126 6.94 3.43 -5.18
CA CYS A 126 6.58 2.02 -5.18
C CYS A 126 6.62 1.42 -3.77
N ALA A 127 5.49 0.91 -3.27
CA ALA A 127 5.40 0.27 -1.95
C ALA A 127 6.15 -1.08 -1.82
N ILE A 128 6.76 -1.58 -2.89
CA ILE A 128 7.56 -2.83 -2.88
C ILE A 128 9.05 -2.55 -2.90
N CYS A 129 9.51 -1.73 -3.84
CA CYS A 129 10.93 -1.47 -4.05
C CYS A 129 11.36 -0.05 -3.67
N TYR A 130 10.45 0.81 -3.23
CA TYR A 130 10.70 2.20 -2.83
C TYR A 130 11.33 3.08 -3.92
N TRP A 131 11.17 2.70 -5.19
CA TRP A 131 11.52 3.57 -6.31
C TRP A 131 10.43 4.62 -6.50
N GLU A 132 10.80 5.90 -6.47
CA GLU A 132 9.95 7.03 -6.88
C GLU A 132 9.92 7.12 -8.40
N ASP A 133 8.74 7.05 -9.01
CA ASP A 133 8.57 7.16 -10.46
C ASP A 133 8.66 8.64 -10.92
N ASP A 134 9.87 9.18 -10.85
CA ASP A 134 10.22 10.55 -11.27
C ASP A 134 10.37 10.71 -12.79
N GLY A 135 10.05 9.67 -13.56
CA GLY A 135 10.15 9.63 -15.02
C GLY A 135 11.55 9.28 -15.56
N SER A 136 12.55 9.05 -14.70
CA SER A 136 13.90 8.66 -15.13
C SER A 136 13.89 7.32 -15.88
N HIS A 137 14.70 7.22 -16.92
CA HIS A 137 14.87 6.00 -17.72
C HIS A 137 16.10 5.18 -17.30
N GLU A 138 16.31 4.02 -17.92
CA GLU A 138 17.29 2.97 -17.50
C GLU A 138 18.62 3.49 -16.96
N GLU A 139 19.36 4.27 -17.77
CA GLU A 139 20.70 4.75 -17.43
C GLU A 139 20.72 6.20 -16.91
N GLN A 140 19.56 6.86 -16.86
CA GLN A 140 19.44 8.21 -16.34
C GLN A 140 19.53 8.19 -14.82
N TYR A 141 20.37 9.05 -14.25
CA TYR A 141 20.45 9.22 -12.81
C TYR A 141 19.21 9.93 -12.28
N SER A 142 18.48 9.27 -11.38
CA SER A 142 17.40 9.86 -10.61
C SER A 142 17.96 10.47 -9.33
N VAL A 143 17.70 11.76 -9.12
CA VAL A 143 18.10 12.44 -7.87
C VAL A 143 17.29 11.93 -6.69
N ALA A 144 15.98 11.73 -6.87
CA ALA A 144 15.09 11.21 -5.83
C ALA A 144 15.52 9.82 -5.34
N ASN A 145 15.90 8.95 -6.28
CA ASN A 145 16.29 7.57 -5.97
C ASN A 145 17.80 7.40 -5.73
N GLN A 146 18.58 8.48 -5.92
CA GLN A 146 20.04 8.53 -5.84
C GLN A 146 20.75 7.44 -6.66
N ASN A 147 20.15 7.01 -7.77
CA ASN A 147 20.64 5.91 -8.59
C ASN A 147 20.06 5.96 -10.02
N SER A 148 20.61 5.17 -10.94
CA SER A 148 19.91 4.87 -12.19
C SER A 148 18.86 3.78 -11.98
N LEU A 149 17.83 3.78 -12.81
CA LEU A 149 16.76 2.79 -12.74
C LEU A 149 17.30 1.36 -12.93
N SER A 150 18.22 1.15 -13.87
CA SER A 150 18.81 -0.15 -14.16
C SER A 150 19.64 -0.71 -12.99
N ALA A 151 20.49 0.14 -12.39
CA ALA A 151 21.34 -0.25 -11.27
C ALA A 151 20.55 -0.46 -9.97
N TYR A 152 19.56 0.39 -9.69
CA TYR A 152 18.67 0.22 -8.55
C TYR A 152 17.89 -1.10 -8.64
N ARG A 153 17.27 -1.37 -9.78
CA ARG A 153 16.53 -2.61 -10.04
C ARG A 153 17.40 -3.85 -9.87
N LYS A 154 18.63 -3.81 -10.40
CA LYS A 154 19.59 -4.91 -10.21
C LYS A 154 19.87 -5.14 -8.73
N ASN A 155 20.16 -4.09 -7.97
CA ASN A 155 20.44 -4.20 -6.54
C ASN A 155 19.23 -4.70 -5.73
N PHE A 156 18.02 -4.30 -6.11
CA PHE A 156 16.79 -4.79 -5.52
C PHE A 156 16.66 -6.32 -5.69
N PHE A 157 16.80 -6.83 -6.92
CA PHE A 157 16.69 -8.27 -7.21
C PHE A 157 17.90 -9.11 -6.79
N LEU A 158 19.04 -8.49 -6.42
CA LEU A 158 20.13 -9.19 -5.72
C LEU A 158 19.77 -9.52 -4.26
N LYS A 159 18.85 -8.76 -3.66
CA LYS A 159 18.46 -8.89 -2.25
C LYS A 159 17.10 -9.54 -2.05
N GLN A 160 16.25 -9.52 -3.07
CA GLN A 160 14.86 -9.97 -2.99
C GLN A 160 14.62 -11.17 -3.91
N ASP A 161 13.90 -12.18 -3.42
CA ASP A 161 13.44 -13.30 -4.24
C ASP A 161 12.19 -12.89 -5.03
N LYS A 162 12.37 -12.73 -6.34
CA LYS A 162 11.28 -12.35 -7.25
C LYS A 162 10.10 -13.34 -7.19
N THR A 163 10.37 -14.63 -7.02
CA THR A 163 9.32 -15.67 -6.98
C THR A 163 8.42 -15.48 -5.76
N GLN A 164 9.01 -15.19 -4.60
CA GLN A 164 8.27 -14.91 -3.37
C GLN A 164 7.44 -13.62 -3.49
N LEU A 165 7.95 -12.61 -4.18
CA LEU A 165 7.20 -11.39 -4.46
C LEU A 165 6.00 -11.66 -5.39
N GLU A 166 6.17 -12.48 -6.44
CA GLU A 166 5.10 -12.90 -7.36
C GLU A 166 4.00 -13.72 -6.65
N GLU A 167 4.33 -14.45 -5.59
CA GLU A 167 3.32 -15.16 -4.78
C GLU A 167 2.43 -14.19 -3.98
N LYS A 168 2.94 -13.00 -3.65
CA LYS A 168 2.26 -12.04 -2.76
C LYS A 168 1.58 -10.89 -3.51
N TYR A 169 2.29 -10.28 -4.44
CA TYR A 169 1.90 -9.03 -5.08
C TYR A 169 1.35 -9.25 -6.49
N ILE A 170 0.64 -8.25 -7.00
CA ILE A 170 0.08 -8.30 -8.35
C ILE A 170 1.21 -8.22 -9.36
N PHE A 171 1.36 -9.31 -10.10
CA PHE A 171 2.30 -9.43 -11.19
C PHE A 171 1.57 -10.04 -12.38
N SER A 172 1.38 -9.28 -13.45
CA SER A 172 1.05 -9.87 -14.74
C SER A 172 2.35 -10.15 -15.50
N LYS A 173 2.52 -11.42 -15.89
CA LYS A 173 3.45 -11.75 -16.97
C LYS A 173 2.87 -11.10 -18.23
N PRO A 174 3.68 -10.34 -19.01
CA PRO A 174 3.24 -9.82 -20.29
C PRO A 174 2.74 -10.94 -21.21
#